data_AF-A0A7J2Y8J6-F1
#
_entry.id   AF-A0A7J2Y8J6-F1
#
_cell.length_a   1.000
_cell.length_b   1.000
_cell.length_c   1.000
_cell.angle_alpha   90.00
_cell.angle_beta   90.00
_cell.angle_gamma   90.00
#
_symmetry.space_group_name_H-M   'P 1'
#
loop_
_entity.id
_entity.type
_entity.pdbx_description
1 polymer ?
#
loop_
_entity_poly.entity_id
_entity_poly.type
_entity_poly.pdbx_seq_one_letter_code
_entity_poly.pdbx_strand_id
1 'polypeptide(L)' 'MAEESEKITLRLPGRFLKALDFLVEVDDFPSRSEAVRAAIRDFVYARVELVTEKLKKVHEAERVLAQMEAFKRDFMQQ' A
#
# COMPACT_ATOMS: atom_id res chain seq x y z
N MET A 1 -21.66 -5.00 12.09
CA MET A 1 -20.48 -4.58 12.88
C MET A 1 -20.21 -3.16 12.40
N ALA A 2 -20.43 -2.14 13.24
CA ALA A 2 -20.13 -0.77 12.84
C ALA A 2 -18.62 -0.70 12.57
N GLU A 3 -18.22 -0.29 11.36
CA GLU A 3 -16.81 -0.03 11.07
C GLU A 3 -16.32 1.01 12.08
N GLU A 4 -15.33 0.62 12.88
CA GLU A 4 -14.71 1.50 13.86
C GLU A 4 -13.98 2.61 13.10
N SER A 5 -14.49 3.84 13.18
CA SER A 5 -13.90 5.00 12.52
C SER A 5 -13.36 5.97 13.58
N GLU A 6 -12.08 6.31 13.48
CA GLU A 6 -11.42 7.26 14.38
C GLU A 6 -11.31 8.65 13.77
N LYS A 7 -11.54 9.70 14.57
CA LYS A 7 -11.43 11.09 14.10
C LYS A 7 -9.98 11.55 14.15
N ILE A 8 -9.45 11.93 13.00
CA ILE A 8 -8.11 12.51 12.87
C ILE A 8 -8.19 14.01 12.58
N THR A 9 -7.24 14.79 13.11
CA THR A 9 -7.07 16.22 12.77
C THR A 9 -5.74 16.39 12.06
N LEU A 10 -5.78 16.93 10.84
CA LEU A 10 -4.60 17.12 10.00
C LEU A 10 -4.56 18.54 9.40
N ARG A 11 -3.35 19.03 9.09
CA ARG A 11 -3.17 20.30 8.38
C ARG A 11 -2.94 20.02 6.90
N LEU A 12 -3.85 20.51 6.05
CA LEU A 12 -3.72 20.42 4.61
C LEU A 12 -3.38 21.79 4.01
N PRO A 13 -2.48 21.85 3.01
CA PRO A 13 -2.35 23.01 2.15
C PRO A 13 -3.70 23.44 1.56
N GLY A 14 -4.00 24.74 1.56
CA GLY A 14 -5.29 25.27 1.11
C GLY A 14 -5.65 24.89 -0.34
N ARG A 15 -4.66 24.67 -1.20
CA ARG A 15 -4.89 24.17 -2.58
C ARG A 15 -5.63 22.82 -2.60
N PHE A 16 -5.32 21.92 -1.67
CA PHE A 16 -5.95 20.60 -1.62
C PHE A 16 -7.33 20.68 -1.02
N LEU A 17 -7.56 21.58 -0.06
CA LEU A 17 -8.92 21.85 0.43
C LEU A 17 -9.83 22.33 -0.70
N LYS A 18 -9.37 23.28 -1.53
CA LYS A 18 -10.14 23.74 -2.70
C LYS A 18 -10.42 22.62 -3.71
N ALA A 19 -9.45 21.75 -3.96
CA ALA A 19 -9.65 20.61 -4.85
C ALA A 19 -10.67 19.60 -4.26
N LEU A 20 -10.60 19.33 -2.96
CA LEU A 20 -11.59 18.51 -2.24
C LEU A 20 -12.99 19.10 -2.30
N ASP A 21 -13.10 20.42 -2.17
CA ASP A 21 -14.37 21.14 -2.25
C ASP A 21 -14.98 21.01 -3.63
N PHE A 22 -14.17 21.22 -4.67
CA PHE A 22 -14.59 21.03 -6.05
C PHE A 22 -15.11 19.60 -6.32
N LEU A 23 -14.41 18.57 -5.83
CA LEU A 23 -14.84 17.17 -5.99
C LEU A 23 -16.20 16.88 -5.33
N VAL A 24 -16.50 17.55 -4.22
CA VAL A 24 -17.81 17.43 -3.57
C VAL A 24 -18.87 18.24 -4.33
N GLU A 25 -18.52 19.43 -4.81
CA GLU A 25 -19.43 20.32 -5.55
C GLU A 25 -19.90 19.71 -6.88
N VAL A 26 -19.07 18.88 -7.52
CA VAL A 26 -19.44 18.18 -8.77
C VAL A 26 -20.11 16.82 -8.54
N ASP A 27 -20.52 16.53 -7.30
CA ASP A 27 -21.15 15.26 -6.88
C ASP A 27 -20.30 14.00 -7.15
N ASP A 28 -18.98 14.14 -7.35
CA ASP A 28 -18.06 13.00 -7.48
C ASP A 28 -17.86 12.29 -6.13
N PHE A 29 -17.91 13.05 -5.03
CA PHE A 29 -17.89 12.51 -3.68
C PHE A 29 -18.98 13.11 -2.78
N PRO A 30 -19.59 12.30 -1.88
CA PRO A 30 -20.66 12.77 -1.01
C PRO A 30 -20.17 13.69 0.13
N SER A 31 -18.88 13.68 0.45
CA SER A 31 -18.29 14.56 1.45
C SER A 31 -16.77 14.62 1.32
N ARG A 32 -16.16 15.68 1.89
CA ARG A 32 -14.70 15.81 2.00
C ARG A 32 -14.08 14.60 2.70
N SER A 33 -14.75 14.10 3.74
CA SER A 33 -14.29 12.93 4.49
C SER A 33 -14.27 11.66 3.63
N GLU A 34 -15.23 11.49 2.73
CA GLU A 34 -15.26 10.33 1.83
C GLU A 34 -14.17 10.43 0.76
N ALA A 35 -13.99 11.59 0.15
CA ALA A 35 -12.90 11.82 -0.80
C ALA A 35 -11.52 11.54 -0.16
N VAL A 36 -11.31 11.95 1.09
CA VAL A 36 -10.07 11.64 1.83
C VAL A 36 -9.97 10.13 2.12
N ARG A 37 -11.05 9.46 2.53
CA ARG A 37 -11.05 8.01 2.76
C ARG A 37 -10.71 7.23 1.50
N ALA A 38 -11.29 7.60 0.35
CA ALA A 38 -10.99 6.98 -0.94
C ALA A 38 -9.51 7.15 -1.29
N ALA A 39 -8.98 8.38 -1.21
CA ALA A 39 -7.57 8.63 -1.48
C ALA A 39 -6.61 7.84 -0.57
N ILE A 40 -6.93 7.71 0.72
CA ILE A 40 -6.14 6.90 1.66
C ILE A 40 -6.21 5.42 1.28
N ARG A 41 -7.41 4.90 0.98
CA ARG A 41 -7.62 3.50 0.59
C ARG A 41 -6.79 3.14 -0.64
N ASP A 42 -6.89 3.96 -1.68
CA ASP A 42 -6.16 3.76 -2.94
C ASP A 42 -4.65 3.80 -2.73
N PHE A 43 -4.18 4.77 -1.93
CA PHE A 43 -2.76 4.89 -1.58
C PHE A 43 -2.26 3.67 -0.81
N VAL A 44 -3.01 3.21 0.19
CA VAL A 44 -2.63 2.05 1.02
C VAL A 44 -2.60 0.79 0.17
N TYR A 45 -3.62 0.52 -0.64
CA TYR A 45 -3.65 -0.68 -1.49
C TYR A 45 -2.51 -0.69 -2.50
N ALA A 46 -2.27 0.42 -3.20
CA ALA A 46 -1.14 0.54 -4.13
C ALA A 46 0.21 0.29 -3.43
N ARG A 47 0.35 0.73 -2.17
CA ARG A 47 1.60 0.56 -1.41
C ARG A 47 1.76 -0.87 -0.87
N VAL A 48 0.68 -1.48 -0.38
CA VAL A 48 0.69 -2.86 0.13
C VAL A 48 1.03 -3.83 -0.98
N GLU A 49 0.45 -3.66 -2.16
CA GLU A 49 0.77 -4.48 -3.34
C GLU A 49 2.26 -4.42 -3.66
N LEU A 50 2.82 -3.21 -3.77
CA LEU A 50 4.25 -3.02 -4.05
C LEU A 50 5.16 -3.68 -3.00
N VAL A 51 4.81 -3.58 -1.72
CA VAL A 51 5.60 -4.17 -0.63
C VAL A 51 5.51 -5.69 -0.65
N THR A 52 4.31 -6.23 -0.88
CA THR A 52 4.07 -7.68 -0.92
C THR A 52 4.83 -8.32 -2.08
N GLU A 53 4.79 -7.70 -3.27
CA GLU A 53 5.51 -8.18 -4.44
C GLU A 53 7.04 -8.13 -4.25
N LYS A 54 7.56 -7.10 -3.59
CA LYS A 54 8.99 -7.04 -3.23
C LYS A 54 9.37 -8.13 -2.24
N LEU A 55 8.57 -8.36 -1.19
CA LEU A 55 8.82 -9.39 -0.19
C LEU A 55 8.82 -10.80 -0.81
N LYS A 56 7.86 -11.10 -1.71
CA LYS A 56 7.83 -12.38 -2.44
C LYS A 56 9.11 -12.61 -3.23
N LYS A 57 9.57 -11.62 -4.01
CA LYS A 57 10.79 -11.72 -4.81
C LYS A 57 12.05 -11.94 -3.96
N VAL A 58 12.15 -11.27 -2.82
CA VAL A 58 13.27 -11.47 -1.88
C VAL A 58 13.23 -12.89 -1.32
N HIS A 59 12.07 -13.34 -0.85
CA HIS A 59 11.90 -14.69 -0.30
C HIS A 59 12.17 -15.80 -1.33
N GLU A 60 11.75 -15.60 -2.58
CA GLU A 60 12.06 -16.53 -3.68
C GLU A 60 13.56 -16.56 -3.99
N ALA A 61 14.23 -15.40 -4.05
CA ALA A 61 15.66 -15.32 -4.26
C ALA A 61 16.44 -16.03 -3.14
N GLU A 62 16.05 -15.83 -1.88
CA GLU A 62 16.64 -16.52 -0.72
C GLU A 62 16.48 -18.04 -0.82
N ARG A 63 15.29 -18.52 -1.22
CA ARG A 63 15.05 -19.96 -1.44
C ARG A 63 15.93 -20.54 -2.54
N VAL A 64 16.04 -19.85 -3.67
CA VAL A 64 16.89 -20.29 -4.79
C VAL A 64 18.35 -20.34 -4.35
N LEU A 65 18.83 -19.31 -3.65
CA LEU A 65 20.21 -19.27 -3.15
C LEU A 65 20.50 -20.44 -2.21
N ALA A 66 19.59 -20.71 -1.26
CA ALA A 66 19.72 -21.84 -0.33
C ALA A 66 19.74 -23.20 -1.05
N GLN A 67 18.93 -23.38 -2.11
CA GLN A 67 18.94 -24.58 -2.94
C GLN A 67 20.26 -24.73 -3.71
N MET A 68 20.79 -23.64 -4.27
CA MET A 68 22.07 -23.64 -4.98
C MET A 68 23.24 -23.98 -4.03
N GLU A 69 23.24 -23.42 -2.82
CA GLU A 69 24.26 -23.73 -1.81
C GLU A 69 24.20 -25.20 -1.37
N ALA A 70 23.00 -25.75 -1.16
CA ALA A 70 22.82 -27.16 -0.83
C ALA A 70 23.36 -28.06 -1.95
N PHE A 71 22.98 -27.79 -3.19
CA PHE A 71 23.46 -28.52 -4.36
C PHE A 71 24.98 -28.46 -4.50
N LYS A 72 25.58 -27.28 -4.30
CA LYS A 72 27.04 -27.10 -4.35
C LYS A 72 27.76 -27.89 -3.26
N ARG A 73 27.20 -27.95 -2.04
CA ARG A 73 27.79 -28.76 -0.95
C ARG A 73 27.81 -30.24 -1.32
N ASP A 74 26.71 -30.75 -1.85
CA ASP A 74 26.59 -32.17 -2.23
C ASP A 74 27.54 -32.53 -3.40
N PHE A 75 27.73 -31.61 -4.35
CA PHE A 75 28.64 -31.80 -5.49
C PHE A 75 30.12 -31.67 -5.14
N MET A 76 30.48 -30.87 -4.13
CA MET A 76 31.87 -30.66 -3.70
C MET A 76 32.35 -31.70 -2.68
N GLN A 77 31.45 -32.59 -2.21
CA GLN A 77 31.75 -33.70 -1.31
C GLN A 77 31.89 -35.06 -2.02
N GLN A 78 31.82 -35.10 -3.36
CA GLN A 78 32.22 -36.23 -4.20
C GLN A 78 33.62 -36.01 -4.78
#